data_AF-A0A0C9Z4U7-F1
#
_entry.id   AF-A0A0C9Z4U7-F1
#
_cell.length_a   1.000
_cell.length_b   1.000
_cell.length_c   1.000
_cell.angle_alpha   90.00
_cell.angle_beta   90.00
_cell.angle_gamma   90.00
#
_symmetry.space_group_name_H-M   'P 1'
#
loop_
_entity.id
_entity.type
_entity.pdbx_description
1 polymer ?
#
loop_
_entity_poly.entity_id
_entity_poly.type
_entity_poly.pdbx_seq_one_letter_code
_entity_poly.pdbx_strand_id
1 'polypeptide(L)'
;MNACITELGGRLSQKEALDIYKQIRSLPPARFATRRLHLPCIVFPVRGLAVQEISGSYEKLCRAKVSGLGNVEFTTTDDLPRNKQQKIVFAHPWIHHILGPNSVVGWGSDSESDTDSDLDCDTALQMIARLGQPFNALLLVQQPNRGYKRVAADKEIVVSGLGTNVAPKNIRAKVLEIL
;
A
#
# COMPACT_ATOMS: atom_id res chain seq x y z
N MET A 1 -16.93 -2.78 5.47
CA MET A 1 -16.19 -1.51 5.64
C MET A 1 -16.53 -0.84 6.96
N ASN A 2 -17.80 -0.57 7.28
CA ASN A 2 -18.19 0.13 8.53
C ASN A 2 -17.72 -0.57 9.83
N ALA A 3 -17.86 -1.89 9.95
CA ALA A 3 -17.35 -2.63 11.11
C ALA A 3 -15.82 -2.53 11.29
N CYS A 4 -15.07 -2.46 10.17
CA CYS A 4 -13.62 -2.29 10.18
C CYS A 4 -13.23 -0.89 10.68
N ILE A 5 -13.97 0.15 10.28
CA ILE A 5 -13.75 1.53 10.74
C ILE A 5 -13.98 1.64 12.25
N THR A 6 -15.06 1.04 12.76
CA THR A 6 -15.35 1.02 14.21
C THR A 6 -14.27 0.28 14.99
N GLU A 7 -13.81 -0.88 14.50
CA GLU A 7 -12.73 -1.64 15.16
C GLU A 7 -11.38 -0.90 15.11
N LEU A 8 -11.08 -0.23 13.99
CA LEU A 8 -9.87 0.58 13.85
C LEU A 8 -9.89 1.80 14.77
N GLY A 9 -11.03 2.47 14.91
CA GLY A 9 -11.18 3.60 15.84
C GLY A 9 -10.93 3.23 17.31
N GLY A 10 -11.10 1.96 17.69
CA GLY A 10 -10.75 1.47 19.02
C GLY A 10 -9.27 1.11 19.21
N ARG A 11 -8.48 0.98 18.14
CA ARG A 11 -7.08 0.51 18.19
C ARG A 11 -6.06 1.53 17.72
N LEU A 12 -6.46 2.42 16.83
CA LEU A 12 -5.63 3.48 16.29
C LEU A 12 -6.14 4.81 16.83
N SER A 13 -5.26 5.63 17.38
CA SER A 13 -5.69 6.97 17.81
C SER A 13 -6.07 7.82 16.60
N GLN A 14 -7.08 8.69 16.76
CA GLN A 14 -7.49 9.64 15.73
C GLN A 14 -6.31 10.46 15.21
N LYS A 15 -5.40 10.86 16.12
CA LYS A 15 -4.17 11.59 15.79
C LYS A 15 -3.25 10.79 14.88
N GLU A 16 -2.99 9.52 15.17
CA GLU A 16 -2.16 8.67 14.30
C GLU A 16 -2.78 8.45 12.93
N ALA A 17 -4.11 8.25 12.89
CA ALA A 17 -4.84 8.13 11.64
C ALA A 17 -4.66 9.39 10.77
N LEU A 18 -4.85 10.56 11.38
CA LEU A 18 -4.74 11.85 10.74
C LEU A 18 -3.30 12.14 10.27
N ASP A 19 -2.29 11.80 11.07
CA ASP A 19 -0.88 11.99 10.72
C ASP A 19 -0.51 11.14 9.49
N ILE A 20 -0.97 9.88 9.45
CA ILE A 20 -0.77 8.98 8.31
C ILE A 20 -1.48 9.54 7.07
N TYR A 21 -2.73 9.98 7.22
CA TYR A 21 -3.52 10.57 6.16
C TYR A 21 -2.83 11.80 5.56
N LYS A 22 -2.38 12.74 6.40
CA LYS A 22 -1.66 13.95 5.99
C LYS A 22 -0.36 13.62 5.26
N GLN A 23 0.43 12.67 5.77
CA GLN A 23 1.66 12.21 5.10
C GLN A 23 1.37 11.70 3.69
N ILE A 24 0.32 10.90 3.53
CA ILE A 24 -0.04 10.30 2.25
C ILE A 24 -0.64 11.33 1.29
N ARG A 25 -1.51 12.23 1.77
CA ARG A 25 -2.11 13.31 0.99
C ARG A 25 -1.08 14.34 0.51
N SER A 26 0.03 14.50 1.24
CA SER A 26 1.13 15.40 0.85
C SER A 26 1.97 14.86 -0.32
N LEU A 27 1.80 13.58 -0.71
CA LEU A 27 2.56 13.01 -1.82
C LEU A 27 2.10 13.57 -3.18
N PRO A 28 3.04 13.85 -4.10
CA PRO A 28 2.69 14.31 -5.43
C PRO A 28 1.91 13.23 -6.21
N PRO A 29 1.09 13.64 -7.20
CA PRO A 29 0.37 12.70 -8.04
C PRO A 29 1.33 11.83 -8.86
N ALA A 30 0.82 10.67 -9.28
CA ALA A 30 1.55 9.79 -10.19
C ALA A 30 1.88 10.54 -11.48
N ARG A 31 3.15 10.47 -11.92
CA ARG A 31 3.61 11.16 -13.13
C ARG A 31 4.73 10.40 -13.81
N PHE A 32 4.86 10.60 -15.11
CA PHE A 32 6.03 10.17 -15.86
C PHE A 32 7.00 11.35 -16.02
N ALA A 33 8.26 11.17 -15.64
CA ALA A 33 9.31 12.15 -15.85
C ALA A 33 10.63 11.43 -16.12
N THR A 34 11.48 11.98 -16.99
CA THR A 34 12.80 11.39 -17.31
C THR A 34 12.74 9.90 -17.73
N ARG A 35 11.66 9.49 -18.42
CA ARG A 35 11.38 8.09 -18.81
C ARG A 35 11.22 7.12 -17.62
N ARG A 36 10.85 7.64 -16.45
CA ARG A 36 10.56 6.88 -15.23
C ARG A 36 9.16 7.18 -14.76
N LEU A 37 8.49 6.17 -14.20
CA LEU A 37 7.22 6.35 -13.53
C LEU A 37 7.48 6.74 -12.07
N HIS A 38 7.11 7.96 -11.69
CA HIS A 38 7.06 8.39 -10.30
C HIS A 38 5.70 8.02 -9.73
N LEU A 39 5.66 6.98 -8.90
CA LEU A 39 4.42 6.45 -8.34
C LEU A 39 4.39 6.64 -6.83
N PRO A 40 3.48 7.46 -6.27
CA PRO A 40 3.21 7.45 -4.84
C PRO A 40 2.70 6.05 -4.45
N CYS A 41 3.35 5.44 -3.46
CA CYS A 41 3.04 4.10 -2.99
C CYS A 41 3.10 4.02 -1.47
N ILE A 42 2.32 3.10 -0.91
CA ILE A 42 2.56 2.56 0.42
C ILE A 42 3.43 1.32 0.26
N VAL A 43 4.55 1.29 0.96
CA VAL A 43 5.60 0.29 0.72
C VAL A 43 5.80 -0.61 1.92
N PHE A 44 5.76 -1.91 1.64
CA PHE A 44 5.90 -2.98 2.62
C PHE A 44 7.18 -3.78 2.34
N PRO A 45 8.22 -3.62 3.17
CA PRO A 45 9.48 -4.35 2.97
C PRO A 45 9.33 -5.86 3.11
N VAL A 46 9.90 -6.61 2.16
CA VAL A 46 10.02 -8.07 2.26
C VAL A 46 11.25 -8.40 3.11
N ARG A 47 11.05 -9.19 4.17
CA ARG A 47 12.09 -9.62 5.12
C ARG A 47 12.65 -11.00 4.82
N GLY A 48 11.86 -11.83 4.14
CA GLY A 48 12.30 -13.14 3.67
C GLY A 48 11.41 -13.57 2.51
N LEU A 49 12.02 -14.28 1.57
CA LEU A 49 11.33 -14.81 0.40
C LEU A 49 11.80 -16.26 0.21
N ALA A 50 10.87 -17.20 0.31
CA ALA A 50 11.07 -18.59 -0.04
C ALA A 50 10.42 -18.84 -1.39
N VAL A 51 11.15 -19.48 -2.29
CA VAL A 51 10.68 -19.83 -3.64
C VAL A 51 10.72 -21.34 -3.75
N GLN A 52 9.59 -21.92 -4.15
CA GLN A 52 9.43 -23.36 -4.36
C GLN A 52 8.99 -23.59 -5.81
N GLU A 53 9.77 -24.38 -6.54
CA GLU A 53 9.41 -24.79 -7.90
C GLU A 53 8.28 -25.83 -7.85
N ILE A 54 7.25 -25.63 -8.67
CA ILE A 54 6.12 -26.56 -8.75
C ILE A 54 6.47 -27.62 -9.80
N SER A 55 6.61 -28.88 -9.37
CA SER A 55 6.99 -29.98 -10.26
C SER A 55 6.05 -30.09 -11.46
N GLY A 56 6.62 -30.16 -12.67
CA GLY A 56 5.86 -30.23 -13.93
C GLY A 56 5.25 -28.92 -14.39
N SER A 57 5.53 -27.78 -13.73
CA SER A 57 5.08 -26.46 -14.12
C SER A 57 6.25 -25.47 -14.19
N TYR A 58 6.13 -24.44 -15.03
CA TYR A 58 7.04 -23.28 -15.03
C TYR A 58 6.75 -22.32 -13.87
N GLU A 59 5.66 -22.54 -13.14
CA GLU A 59 5.26 -21.72 -12.02
C GLU A 59 6.06 -22.02 -10.75
N LYS A 60 6.32 -20.97 -9.99
CA LYS A 60 7.01 -21.02 -8.70
C LYS A 60 6.07 -20.49 -7.64
N LEU A 61 5.84 -21.28 -6.59
CA LEU A 61 5.14 -20.83 -5.40
C LEU A 61 6.09 -20.02 -4.52
N CYS A 62 5.74 -18.77 -4.27
CA CYS A 62 6.55 -17.84 -3.53
C CYS A 62 5.86 -17.50 -2.21
N ARG A 63 6.60 -17.65 -1.10
CA ARG A 63 6.15 -17.31 0.25
C ARG A 63 7.03 -16.19 0.79
N ALA A 64 6.45 -15.00 0.90
CA ALA A 64 7.13 -13.80 1.37
C ALA A 64 6.73 -13.48 2.81
N LYS A 65 7.71 -13.20 3.66
CA LYS A 65 7.51 -12.59 4.98
C LYS A 65 7.63 -11.09 4.82
N VAL A 66 6.54 -10.36 5.03
CA VAL A 66 6.42 -8.94 4.71
C VAL A 66 6.14 -8.14 5.97
N SER A 67 6.92 -7.09 6.20
CA SER A 67 6.68 -6.19 7.33
C SER A 67 5.34 -5.46 7.16
N GLY A 68 4.46 -5.62 8.14
CA GLY A 68 3.12 -5.05 8.14
C GLY A 68 2.04 -6.01 7.64
N LEU A 69 2.33 -6.81 6.61
CA LEU A 69 1.33 -7.67 5.96
C LEU A 69 1.40 -9.15 6.39
N GLY A 70 2.46 -9.56 7.12
CA GLY A 70 2.61 -10.94 7.55
C GLY A 70 3.13 -11.85 6.44
N ASN A 71 2.58 -13.05 6.30
CA ASN A 71 2.95 -13.99 5.26
C ASN A 71 2.08 -13.76 4.02
N VAL A 72 2.73 -13.52 2.88
CA VAL A 72 2.07 -13.32 1.58
C VAL A 72 2.49 -14.45 0.64
N GLU A 73 1.52 -15.10 0.04
CA GLU A 73 1.75 -16.19 -0.91
C GLU A 73 1.28 -15.78 -2.30
N PHE A 74 2.09 -16.06 -3.30
CA PHE A 74 1.77 -15.78 -4.69
C PHE A 74 2.50 -16.75 -5.60
N THR A 75 1.98 -16.95 -6.81
CA THR A 75 2.64 -17.73 -7.85
C THR A 75 3.18 -16.80 -8.92
N THR A 76 4.32 -17.17 -9.50
CA THR A 76 4.87 -16.47 -10.66
C THR A 76 5.68 -17.42 -11.53
N THR A 77 5.68 -17.18 -12.84
CA THR A 77 6.59 -17.85 -13.77
C THR A 77 7.96 -17.15 -13.85
N ASP A 78 8.03 -15.89 -13.41
CA ASP A 78 9.22 -15.06 -13.49
C ASP A 78 10.33 -15.53 -12.54
N ASP A 79 11.56 -15.17 -12.88
CA ASP A 79 12.71 -15.39 -12.00
C ASP A 79 12.77 -14.33 -10.91
N LEU A 80 12.46 -14.75 -9.68
CA LEU A 80 12.68 -13.91 -8.51
C LEU A 80 14.16 -13.88 -8.14
N PRO A 81 14.67 -12.73 -7.70
CA PRO A 81 16.07 -12.62 -7.32
C PRO A 81 16.36 -13.47 -6.08
N ARG A 82 17.25 -14.45 -6.26
CA ARG A 82 17.70 -15.36 -5.19
C ARG A 82 18.78 -14.76 -4.28
N ASN A 83 19.33 -13.59 -4.64
CA ASN A 83 20.42 -12.95 -3.88
C ASN A 83 19.88 -12.18 -2.67
N LYS A 84 20.37 -12.52 -1.48
CA LYS A 84 20.05 -11.87 -0.19
C LYS A 84 20.37 -10.37 -0.13
N GLN A 85 21.18 -9.85 -1.06
CA GLN A 85 21.54 -8.42 -1.10
C GLN A 85 20.47 -7.53 -1.73
N GLN A 86 19.52 -8.10 -2.49
CA GLN A 86 18.51 -7.30 -3.16
C GLN A 86 17.35 -6.95 -2.22
N LYS A 87 17.02 -5.66 -2.13
CA LYS A 87 15.90 -5.17 -1.32
C LYS A 87 14.60 -5.29 -2.11
N ILE A 88 13.78 -6.26 -1.75
CA ILE A 88 12.47 -6.49 -2.34
C ILE A 88 11.40 -5.80 -1.49
N VAL A 89 10.43 -5.18 -2.15
CA VAL A 89 9.29 -4.55 -1.49
C VAL A 89 8.00 -4.89 -2.22
N PHE A 90 6.92 -5.04 -1.46
CA PHE A 90 5.57 -4.89 -1.99
C PHE A 90 5.21 -3.41 -1.99
N ALA A 91 4.64 -2.93 -3.08
CA ALA A 91 4.15 -1.56 -3.19
C ALA A 91 2.67 -1.60 -3.54
N HIS A 92 1.86 -0.92 -2.72
CA HIS A 92 0.48 -0.62 -3.04
C HIS A 92 0.42 0.80 -3.63
N PRO A 93 0.13 0.96 -4.94
CA PRO A 93 0.00 2.27 -5.54
C PRO A 93 -1.05 3.10 -4.81
N TRP A 94 -0.64 4.27 -4.33
CA TRP A 94 -1.54 5.22 -3.70
C TRP A 94 -2.07 6.16 -4.76
N ILE A 95 -3.27 5.93 -5.26
CA ILE A 95 -3.89 6.83 -6.24
C ILE A 95 -5.05 7.54 -5.57
N HIS A 96 -5.14 8.86 -5.74
CA HIS A 96 -6.09 9.72 -5.00
C HIS A 96 -7.55 9.28 -5.16
N HIS A 97 -7.91 8.54 -6.23
CA HIS A 97 -9.25 7.96 -6.39
C HIS A 97 -9.59 6.84 -5.39
N ILE A 98 -8.59 6.29 -4.69
CA ILE A 98 -8.78 5.30 -3.60
C ILE A 98 -9.26 5.99 -2.30
N LEU A 99 -9.32 7.32 -2.24
CA LEU A 99 -9.90 8.06 -1.11
C LEU A 99 -11.44 7.95 -1.03
N GLY A 100 -12.10 7.43 -2.07
CA GLY A 100 -13.56 7.51 -2.19
C GLY A 100 -13.97 8.82 -2.86
N PRO A 101 -15.25 8.97 -3.22
CA PRO A 101 -15.70 10.14 -3.96
C PRO A 101 -15.41 11.40 -3.15
N ASN A 102 -15.04 12.50 -3.82
CA ASN A 102 -15.29 13.82 -3.26
C ASN A 102 -16.75 13.80 -2.76
N SER A 103 -16.98 14.21 -1.52
CA SER A 103 -18.31 14.51 -0.98
C SER A 103 -18.90 15.71 -1.74
N VAL A 104 -19.19 15.53 -3.02
CA VAL A 104 -20.02 16.44 -3.83
C VAL A 104 -21.42 15.84 -3.84
N VAL A 105 -22.08 15.88 -2.68
CA VAL A 105 -23.53 16.06 -2.48
C VAL A 105 -23.68 16.54 -1.03
N GLY A 106 -24.17 17.74 -0.70
CA GLY A 106 -24.76 18.77 -1.54
C GLY A 106 -24.55 20.15 -0.93
N TRP A 107 -24.70 21.16 -1.78
CA TRP A 107 -24.74 22.55 -1.37
C TRP A 107 -25.91 22.75 -0.41
N GLY A 108 -25.63 23.27 0.77
CA GLY A 108 -26.67 23.58 1.75
C GLY A 108 -26.07 24.06 3.07
N SER A 109 -26.09 25.37 3.23
CA SER A 109 -25.94 26.12 4.48
C SER A 109 -24.54 26.56 4.88
N ASP A 110 -24.36 27.86 4.72
CA ASP A 110 -23.45 28.73 5.45
C ASP A 110 -23.40 28.33 6.94
N SER A 111 -22.31 27.72 7.35
CA SER A 111 -21.99 27.56 8.77
C SER A 111 -20.48 27.41 8.91
N GLU A 112 -19.87 28.56 9.18
CA GLU A 112 -18.52 28.64 9.74
C GLU A 112 -18.58 28.03 11.13
N SER A 113 -18.35 26.72 11.22
CA SER A 113 -18.01 26.05 12.47
C SER A 113 -16.73 25.26 12.28
N ASP A 114 -15.91 25.20 13.34
CA ASP A 114 -14.59 24.55 13.45
C ASP A 114 -14.60 23.01 13.27
N THR A 115 -15.52 22.48 12.47
CA THR A 115 -15.81 21.07 12.18
C THR A 115 -14.95 20.46 11.06
N ASP A 116 -13.86 21.11 10.65
CA ASP A 116 -12.99 20.59 9.58
C ASP A 116 -12.13 19.40 10.06
N SER A 117 -11.85 19.33 11.38
CA SER A 117 -10.99 18.31 11.98
C SER A 117 -11.65 16.91 12.06
N ASP A 118 -12.96 16.85 12.30
CA ASP A 118 -13.70 15.59 12.47
C ASP A 118 -13.97 14.91 11.10
N LEU A 119 -14.25 15.70 10.06
CA LEU A 119 -14.38 15.25 8.67
C LEU A 119 -13.08 14.64 8.15
N ASP A 120 -11.95 15.23 8.50
CA ASP A 120 -10.62 14.72 8.16
C ASP A 120 -10.30 13.41 8.90
N CYS A 121 -10.78 13.24 10.14
CA CYS A 121 -10.58 12.02 10.93
C CYS A 121 -11.37 10.83 10.37
N ASP A 122 -12.65 11.01 10.04
CA ASP A 122 -13.47 9.94 9.44
C ASP A 122 -12.91 9.52 8.08
N THR A 123 -12.46 10.48 7.28
CA THR A 123 -11.79 10.23 6.01
C THR A 123 -10.48 9.45 6.21
N ALA A 124 -9.68 9.82 7.22
CA ALA A 124 -8.46 9.11 7.58
C ALA A 124 -8.71 7.67 8.02
N LEU A 125 -9.75 7.43 8.84
CA LEU A 125 -10.12 6.07 9.27
C LEU A 125 -10.65 5.23 8.12
N GLN A 126 -11.48 5.80 7.23
CA GLN A 126 -11.93 5.12 6.01
C GLN A 126 -10.76 4.73 5.11
N MET A 127 -9.81 5.64 4.95
CA MET A 127 -8.59 5.43 4.18
C MET A 127 -7.77 4.26 4.74
N ILE A 128 -7.58 4.20 6.06
CA ILE A 128 -6.86 3.11 6.72
C ILE A 128 -7.65 1.80 6.67
N ALA A 129 -8.97 1.85 6.81
CA ALA A 129 -9.83 0.68 6.65
C ALA A 129 -9.70 0.04 5.27
N ARG A 130 -9.49 0.84 4.21
CA ARG A 130 -9.21 0.35 2.85
C ARG A 130 -7.85 -0.35 2.77
N LEU A 131 -6.83 0.13 3.47
CA LEU A 131 -5.54 -0.58 3.59
C LEU A 131 -5.66 -1.90 4.37
N GLY A 132 -6.68 -1.99 5.22
CA GLY A 132 -7.06 -3.22 5.89
C GLY A 132 -7.72 -4.26 4.98
N GLN A 133 -8.23 -3.86 3.82
CA GLN A 133 -8.86 -4.76 2.84
C GLN A 133 -7.82 -5.42 1.93
N PRO A 134 -8.17 -6.53 1.27
CA PRO A 134 -7.32 -7.11 0.25
C PRO A 134 -7.04 -6.14 -0.90
N PHE A 135 -5.79 -6.10 -1.38
CA PHE A 135 -5.39 -5.20 -2.45
C PHE A 135 -4.33 -5.81 -3.37
N ASN A 136 -4.24 -5.25 -4.57
CA ASN A 136 -3.25 -5.60 -5.57
C ASN A 136 -1.91 -4.93 -5.27
N ALA A 137 -0.86 -5.74 -5.17
CA ALA A 137 0.47 -5.29 -4.85
C ALA A 137 1.43 -5.46 -6.03
N LEU A 138 2.29 -4.46 -6.22
CA LEU A 138 3.43 -4.55 -7.12
C LEU A 138 4.62 -5.15 -6.35
N LEU A 139 5.23 -6.18 -6.92
CA LEU A 139 6.51 -6.69 -6.41
C LEU A 139 7.66 -5.93 -7.08
N LEU A 140 8.43 -5.20 -6.28
CA LEU A 140 9.50 -4.33 -6.78
C LEU A 140 10.83 -4.69 -6.14
N VAL A 141 11.89 -4.66 -6.96
CA VAL A 141 13.28 -4.78 -6.50
C VAL A 141 13.95 -3.43 -6.59
N GLN A 142 14.54 -3.00 -5.48
CA GLN A 142 15.37 -1.81 -5.46
C GLN A 142 16.69 -2.07 -6.20
N GLN A 143 16.97 -1.23 -7.19
CA GLN A 143 18.19 -1.23 -7.99
C GLN A 143 19.30 -0.41 -7.29
N PRO A 144 20.59 -0.62 -7.64
CA PRO A 144 21.70 0.15 -7.08
C PRO A 144 21.56 1.67 -7.27
N ASN A 145 20.90 2.09 -8.35
CA ASN A 145 20.63 3.49 -8.67
C ASN A 145 19.46 4.10 -7.88
N ARG A 146 19.01 3.44 -6.79
CA ARG A 146 17.86 3.78 -5.95
C ARG A 146 16.48 3.70 -6.61
N GLY A 147 16.42 3.45 -7.92
CA GLY A 147 15.18 3.15 -8.63
C GLY A 147 14.62 1.77 -8.26
N TYR A 148 13.40 1.53 -8.67
CA TYR A 148 12.69 0.27 -8.50
C TYR A 148 12.46 -0.35 -9.86
N LYS A 149 12.77 -1.64 -10.00
CA LYS A 149 12.36 -2.42 -11.16
C LYS A 149 11.20 -3.29 -10.74
N ARG A 150 10.12 -3.31 -11.53
CA ARG A 150 9.08 -4.31 -11.33
C ARG A 150 9.67 -5.69 -11.54
N VAL A 151 9.56 -6.52 -10.52
CA VAL A 151 9.72 -7.95 -10.72
C VAL A 151 8.42 -8.36 -11.37
N ALA A 152 8.50 -8.79 -12.62
CA ALA A 152 7.33 -9.24 -13.32
C ALA A 152 6.64 -10.29 -12.44
N ALA A 153 5.34 -10.07 -12.29
CA ALA A 153 4.41 -11.06 -11.83
C ALA A 153 3.42 -11.06 -12.99
N ASP A 154 3.57 -12.06 -13.84
CA ASP A 154 2.61 -12.50 -14.84
C ASP A 154 1.18 -12.61 -14.27
N LYS A 155 1.08 -12.85 -12.96
CA LYS A 155 -0.18 -12.90 -12.20
C LYS A 155 -0.32 -11.73 -11.25
N GLU A 156 -1.58 -11.38 -10.98
CA GLU A 156 -1.94 -10.42 -9.95
C GLU A 156 -1.54 -10.96 -8.56
N ILE A 157 -0.85 -10.13 -7.77
CA ILE A 157 -0.53 -10.47 -6.39
C ILE A 157 -1.54 -9.77 -5.48
N VAL A 158 -2.50 -10.55 -4.99
CA VAL A 158 -3.48 -10.09 -4.02
C VAL A 158 -2.94 -10.33 -2.62
N VAL A 159 -2.83 -9.26 -1.84
CA VAL A 159 -2.45 -9.30 -0.43
C VAL A 159 -3.69 -9.10 0.41
N SER A 160 -3.84 -9.82 1.53
CA SER A 160 -5.01 -9.73 2.42
C SER A 160 -5.25 -8.36 3.08
N GLY A 161 -4.32 -7.42 2.94
CA GLY A 161 -4.35 -6.12 3.63
C GLY A 161 -3.71 -6.15 5.02
N LEU A 162 -3.75 -5.01 5.70
CA LEU A 162 -3.26 -4.87 7.09
C LEU A 162 -4.26 -5.37 8.15
N GLY A 163 -5.49 -5.70 7.74
CA GLY A 163 -6.61 -5.96 8.65
C GLY A 163 -6.88 -4.78 9.58
N THR A 164 -7.30 -5.08 10.82
CA THR A 164 -7.61 -4.10 11.86
C THR A 164 -6.47 -3.91 12.86
N ASN A 165 -5.33 -4.59 12.67
CA ASN A 165 -4.12 -4.46 13.51
C ASN A 165 -3.05 -3.64 12.77
N VAL A 166 -3.41 -2.41 12.44
CA VAL A 166 -2.57 -1.48 11.71
C VAL A 166 -1.64 -0.77 12.69
N ALA A 167 -0.37 -1.16 12.74
CA ALA A 167 0.63 -0.36 13.44
C ALA A 167 1.11 0.79 12.52
N PRO A 168 1.07 2.07 12.94
CA PRO A 168 1.49 3.21 12.12
C PRO A 168 2.85 3.05 11.45
N LYS A 169 3.82 2.48 12.17
CA LYS A 169 5.19 2.19 11.70
C LYS A 169 5.26 1.28 10.45
N ASN A 170 4.19 0.56 10.15
CA ASN A 170 4.09 -0.34 9.00
C ASN A 170 3.59 0.38 7.74
N ILE A 171 2.94 1.55 7.88
CA ILE A 171 2.51 2.35 6.74
C ILE A 171 3.64 3.29 6.37
N ARG A 172 4.27 3.04 5.22
CA ARG A 172 5.40 3.83 4.71
C ARG A 172 5.07 4.39 3.35
N ALA A 173 4.55 5.61 3.36
CA ALA A 173 4.22 6.35 2.16
C ALA A 173 5.47 6.96 1.53
N LYS A 174 5.70 6.71 0.24
CA LYS A 174 6.79 7.36 -0.52
C LYS A 174 6.53 7.31 -2.01
N VAL A 175 7.16 8.24 -2.74
CA VAL A 175 7.23 8.19 -4.20
C VAL A 175 8.32 7.21 -4.62
N LEU A 176 7.96 6.24 -5.46
CA LEU A 176 8.90 5.29 -6.07
C LEU A 176 9.20 5.71 -7.50
N GLU A 177 10.47 5.67 -7.88
CA GLU A 177 10.90 5.78 -9.26
C GLU A 177 10.94 4.38 -9.88
N ILE A 178 9.95 4.04 -10.68
CA ILE A 178 9.80 2.72 -11.30
C ILE A 178 10.34 2.78 -12.74
N LEU A 179 11.20 1.80 -13.06
CA LEU A 179 11.82 1.53 -14.36
C LEU A 179 11.04 0.46 -15.13
#